data_AF-A0A3B8UJA4-F1
#
_entry.id   AF-A0A3B8UJA4-F1
#
_cell.length_a   1.000
_cell.length_b   1.000
_cell.length_c   1.000
_cell.angle_alpha   90.00
_cell.angle_beta   90.00
_cell.angle_gamma   90.00
#
_symmetry.space_group_name_H-M   'P 1'
#
loop_
_entity.id
_entity.type
_entity.pdbx_description
1 polymer ?
#
loop_
_entity_poly.entity_id
_entity_poly.type
_entity_poly.pdbx_seq_one_letter_code
_entity_poly.pdbx_strand_id
1 'polypeptide(L)'
;LIKNVTGKISSFININPWTQFSNIKNEASLKNGSYKKPHILLSYINNITMQDCTCECDAYYNVKEDTSQYLINNIQLIDNAITLMDNNNLQLHNNAE
;
A
#
# COMPACT_ATOMS: atom_id res chain seq x y z
N LEU A 1 -13.50 8.65 -1.48
CA LEU A 1 -13.46 9.79 -0.53
C LEU A 1 -13.32 9.25 0.88
N ILE A 2 -12.30 9.71 1.59
CA ILE A 2 -12.04 9.47 3.00
C ILE A 2 -12.01 10.85 3.66
N LYS A 3 -12.73 11.04 4.77
CA LYS A 3 -12.84 12.36 5.42
C LYS A 3 -12.91 12.30 6.94
N ASN A 4 -12.55 13.40 7.59
CA ASN A 4 -12.70 13.61 9.03
C ASN A 4 -11.98 12.55 9.88
N VAL A 5 -10.82 12.08 9.41
CA VAL A 5 -10.01 11.11 10.15
C VAL A 5 -9.10 11.86 11.12
N THR A 6 -9.02 11.42 12.36
CA THR A 6 -8.06 11.94 13.34
C THR A 6 -7.37 10.81 14.06
N GLY A 7 -6.05 10.87 14.18
CA GLY A 7 -5.30 9.88 14.96
C GLY A 7 -3.81 9.81 14.64
N LYS A 8 -3.14 8.87 15.30
CA LYS A 8 -1.75 8.50 15.02
C LYS A 8 -1.73 7.25 14.15
N ILE A 9 -1.03 7.30 13.03
CA ILE A 9 -1.00 6.23 12.02
C ILE A 9 0.42 6.01 11.54
N SER A 10 0.77 4.79 11.11
CA SER A 10 2.10 4.56 10.55
C SER A 10 2.31 5.26 9.21
N SER A 11 1.28 5.29 8.36
CA SER A 11 1.36 5.98 7.07
C SER A 11 0.04 6.64 6.69
N PHE A 12 0.08 7.89 6.24
CA PHE A 12 -1.13 8.61 5.81
C PHE A 12 -1.66 8.10 4.46
N ILE A 13 -0.78 7.85 3.50
CA ILE A 13 -1.09 7.03 2.32
C ILE A 13 -0.16 5.80 2.32
N ASN A 14 -0.74 4.60 2.19
CA ASN A 14 0.01 3.35 2.13
C ASN A 14 -0.52 2.47 0.99
N ILE A 15 0.23 2.38 -0.11
CA ILE A 15 -0.12 1.53 -1.26
C ILE A 15 1.12 0.77 -1.68
N ASN A 16 1.16 -0.52 -1.37
CA ASN A 16 2.33 -1.37 -1.61
C ASN A 16 1.91 -2.66 -2.34
N PRO A 17 2.80 -3.24 -3.18
CA PRO A 17 2.55 -4.50 -3.85
C PRO A 17 2.31 -5.59 -2.81
N TRP A 18 1.39 -6.51 -3.10
CA TRP A 18 1.05 -7.59 -2.18
C TRP A 18 1.17 -8.94 -2.86
N THR A 19 1.36 -9.98 -2.05
CA THR A 19 1.33 -11.35 -2.55
C THR A 19 -0.12 -11.77 -2.74
N GLN A 20 -0.55 -12.01 -3.99
CA GLN A 20 -1.87 -12.59 -4.25
C GLN A 20 -1.82 -14.11 -4.08
N PHE A 21 -2.44 -14.61 -3.00
CA PHE A 21 -2.67 -16.05 -2.84
C PHE A 21 -3.86 -16.46 -3.70
N SER A 22 -3.63 -17.26 -4.73
CA SER A 22 -4.74 -17.81 -5.52
C SER A 22 -5.38 -18.96 -4.75
N ASN A 23 -6.68 -18.85 -4.44
CA ASN A 23 -7.51 -19.96 -3.92
C ASN A 23 -7.69 -21.09 -4.94
N ILE A 24 -7.12 -20.95 -6.13
CA ILE A 24 -7.21 -21.93 -7.20
C ILE A 24 -6.31 -23.09 -6.80
N LYS A 25 -6.93 -24.15 -6.25
CA LYS A 25 -6.39 -25.51 -6.30
C LYS A 25 -6.26 -25.89 -7.77
N ASN A 26 -5.20 -25.42 -8.42
CA ASN A 26 -4.99 -25.69 -9.83
C ASN A 26 -4.50 -27.14 -9.95
N GLU A 27 -5.40 -28.08 -10.19
CA GLU A 27 -5.03 -29.42 -10.68
C GLU A 27 -4.17 -29.35 -11.97
N ALA A 28 -4.18 -28.19 -12.65
CA ALA A 28 -3.35 -27.88 -13.80
C ALA A 28 -1.86 -27.58 -13.47
N SER A 29 -1.49 -27.28 -12.22
CA SER A 29 -0.05 -27.13 -11.87
C SER A 29 0.68 -28.46 -11.70
N LEU A 30 -0.05 -29.59 -11.76
CA LEU A 30 0.50 -30.94 -11.64
C LEU A 30 0.64 -31.68 -12.98
N LYS A 31 0.24 -31.07 -14.11
CA LYS A 31 0.40 -31.68 -15.43
C LYS A 31 1.38 -30.86 -16.28
N ASN A 32 2.59 -31.41 -16.42
CA ASN A 32 3.67 -30.98 -17.32
C ASN A 32 4.65 -29.91 -16.81
N GLY A 33 5.07 -29.97 -15.54
CA GLY A 33 6.35 -29.43 -15.04
C GLY A 33 6.61 -27.92 -15.18
N SER A 34 5.67 -27.15 -15.71
CA SER A 34 5.79 -25.71 -15.92
C SER A 34 4.96 -25.00 -14.87
N TYR A 35 5.60 -24.56 -13.78
CA TYR A 35 4.99 -23.67 -12.81
C TYR A 35 4.67 -22.35 -13.50
N LYS A 36 3.43 -22.19 -13.97
CA LYS A 36 2.94 -20.91 -14.47
C LYS A 36 2.51 -20.08 -13.27
N LYS A 37 3.29 -19.05 -12.92
CA LYS A 37 2.90 -18.05 -11.90
C LYS A 37 1.46 -17.62 -12.21
N PRO A 38 0.50 -17.75 -11.27
CA PRO A 38 -0.86 -17.31 -11.51
C PRO A 38 -0.82 -15.84 -11.91
N HIS A 39 -1.53 -15.50 -13.00
CA HIS A 39 -1.62 -14.11 -13.45
C HIS A 39 -2.29 -13.30 -12.34
N ILE A 40 -1.56 -12.31 -11.82
CA ILE A 40 -2.13 -11.35 -10.88
C ILE A 40 -3.15 -10.51 -11.67
N LEU A 41 -4.36 -10.40 -11.14
CA LEU A 41 -5.37 -9.52 -11.76
C LEU A 41 -4.96 -8.07 -11.52
N LEU A 42 -4.86 -7.30 -12.60
CA LEU A 42 -4.51 -5.89 -12.54
C LEU A 42 -5.61 -5.10 -11.82
N SER A 43 -5.24 -4.41 -10.74
CA SER A 43 -6.12 -3.58 -9.94
C SER A 43 -6.04 -2.11 -10.40
N TYR A 44 -7.17 -1.40 -10.40
CA TYR A 44 -7.21 0.01 -10.76
C TYR A 44 -7.60 0.82 -9.54
N ILE A 45 -6.70 1.71 -9.12
CA ILE A 45 -6.92 2.62 -8.00
C ILE A 45 -7.10 3.99 -8.61
N ASN A 46 -8.31 4.55 -8.54
CA ASN A 46 -8.62 5.82 -9.19
C ASN A 46 -9.49 6.71 -8.29
N ASN A 47 -9.33 8.03 -8.44
CA ASN A 47 -10.16 9.05 -7.80
C ASN A 47 -10.25 8.90 -6.27
N ILE A 48 -9.09 8.76 -5.62
CA ILE A 48 -9.00 8.81 -4.16
C ILE A 48 -8.95 10.27 -3.73
N THR A 49 -9.80 10.64 -2.78
CA THR A 49 -9.76 11.96 -2.13
C THR A 49 -9.64 11.75 -0.63
N MET A 50 -8.64 12.33 0.00
CA MET A 50 -8.50 12.48 1.46
C MET A 50 -8.83 13.92 1.82
N GLN A 51 -9.77 14.14 2.74
CA GLN A 51 -10.26 15.47 3.07
C GLN A 51 -10.40 15.69 4.58
N ASP A 52 -10.09 16.89 5.08
CA ASP A 52 -10.34 17.29 6.47
C ASP A 52 -9.77 16.31 7.52
N CYS A 53 -8.60 15.71 7.24
CA CYS A 53 -7.95 14.76 8.14
C CYS A 53 -6.90 15.45 9.01
N THR A 54 -6.81 15.08 10.29
CA THR A 54 -5.77 15.55 11.24
C THR A 54 -4.98 14.35 11.77
N CYS A 55 -3.80 14.08 11.24
CA CYS A 55 -3.04 12.87 11.60
C CYS A 55 -1.60 13.18 12.00
N GLU A 56 -1.09 12.43 12.97
CA GLU A 56 0.35 12.27 13.18
C GLU A 56 0.80 10.97 12.51
N CYS A 57 1.87 10.99 11.72
CA CYS A 57 2.33 9.79 11.03
C CYS A 57 3.84 9.65 10.93
N ASP A 58 4.31 8.40 10.86
CA ASP A 58 5.72 8.10 10.58
C ASP A 58 6.07 8.40 9.12
N ALA A 59 5.15 8.09 8.20
CA ALA A 59 5.32 8.35 6.77
C ALA A 59 4.09 9.04 6.16
N TYR A 60 4.28 10.17 5.52
CA TYR A 60 3.18 10.87 4.83
C TYR A 60 2.71 10.08 3.60
N TYR A 61 3.66 9.57 2.81
CA TYR A 61 3.39 8.90 1.54
C TYR A 61 4.28 7.68 1.37
N ASN A 62 3.70 6.49 1.58
CA ASN A 62 4.38 5.20 1.45
C ASN A 62 3.73 4.41 0.31
N VAL A 63 4.04 4.83 -0.92
CA VAL A 63 3.54 4.20 -2.14
C VAL A 63 4.69 3.62 -2.93
N LYS A 64 4.60 2.35 -3.30
CA LYS A 64 5.51 1.70 -4.27
C LYS A 64 4.71 1.40 -5.53
N GLU A 65 5.22 1.77 -6.70
CA GLU A 65 4.55 1.45 -7.96
C GLU A 65 4.87 0.02 -8.39
N ASP A 66 3.84 -0.73 -8.81
CA ASP A 66 3.98 -2.02 -9.49
C ASP A 66 2.87 -2.13 -10.53
N THR A 67 3.17 -1.73 -11.77
CA THR A 67 2.22 -1.71 -12.88
C THR A 67 1.76 -3.11 -13.31
N SER A 68 2.41 -4.18 -12.82
CA SER A 68 1.94 -5.54 -13.01
C SER A 68 0.80 -5.92 -12.05
N GLN A 69 0.65 -5.17 -10.95
CA GLN A 69 -0.37 -5.41 -9.93
C GLN A 69 -1.44 -4.33 -9.89
N TYR A 70 -1.06 -3.06 -10.02
CA TYR A 70 -2.01 -1.96 -10.01
C TYR A 70 -1.58 -0.74 -10.82
N LEU A 71 -2.59 -0.02 -11.30
CA LEU A 71 -2.45 1.32 -11.86
C LEU A 71 -3.13 2.32 -10.92
N ILE A 72 -2.37 3.32 -10.48
CA ILE A 72 -2.84 4.38 -9.58
C ILE A 72 -3.04 5.65 -10.39
N ASN A 73 -4.21 6.26 -10.28
CA ASN A 73 -4.51 7.53 -10.91
C ASN A 73 -5.28 8.44 -9.94
N ASN A 74 -4.97 9.73 -9.98
CA ASN A 74 -5.71 10.79 -9.29
C ASN A 74 -5.95 10.55 -7.78
N ILE A 75 -4.92 10.86 -6.99
CA ILE A 75 -5.03 11.00 -5.53
C ILE A 75 -5.07 12.49 -5.19
N GLN A 76 -6.11 12.92 -4.50
CA GLN A 76 -6.35 14.30 -4.11
C GLN A 76 -6.32 14.42 -2.58
N LEU A 77 -5.61 15.42 -2.08
CA LEU A 77 -5.49 15.71 -0.65
C LEU A 77 -5.99 17.14 -0.44
N ILE A 78 -7.06 17.31 0.32
CA ILE A 78 -7.77 18.58 0.49
C ILE A 78 -7.87 18.88 1.98
N ASP A 79 -7.43 20.06 2.40
CA ASP A 79 -7.63 20.58 3.77
C ASP A 79 -7.20 19.61 4.89
N ASN A 80 -6.10 18.88 4.69
CA ASN A 80 -5.56 17.94 5.68
C ASN A 80 -4.45 18.60 6.52
N ALA A 81 -4.45 18.35 7.82
CA ALA A 81 -3.40 18.73 8.77
C ALA A 81 -2.58 17.50 9.19
N ILE A 82 -1.46 17.25 8.50
CA ILE A 82 -0.64 16.06 8.73
C ILE A 82 0.71 16.44 9.34
N THR A 83 1.05 15.80 10.47
CA THR A 83 2.31 16.00 11.19
C THR A 83 3.18 14.77 11.06
N LEU A 84 4.41 14.91 10.56
CA LEU A 84 5.40 13.83 10.57
C LEU A 84 6.00 13.69 11.97
N MET A 85 6.11 12.45 12.45
CA MET A 85 6.80 12.18 13.71
C MET A 85 8.31 12.08 13.47
N ASP A 86 9.09 12.92 14.18
CA ASP A 86 10.56 12.88 14.14
C ASP A 86 11.09 11.63 14.84
N ASN A 87 11.22 10.55 14.09
CA ASN A 87 11.73 9.28 14.59
C ASN A 87 13.27 9.21 14.53
N ASN A 88 13.95 10.09 15.25
CA ASN A 88 15.41 10.02 15.44
C ASN A 88 15.89 8.74 16.19
N ASN A 89 14.97 7.85 16.62
CA ASN A 89 15.26 6.64 17.40
C ASN A 89 15.02 5.31 16.65
N LEU A 90 14.61 5.31 15.38
CA LEU A 90 14.36 4.05 14.63
C LEU A 90 15.60 3.49 13.89
N GLN A 91 16.75 4.17 13.97
CA GLN A 91 18.02 3.70 13.38
C GLN A 91 18.71 2.58 14.18
N LEU A 92 18.15 2.12 15.32
CA LEU A 92 18.82 1.17 16.23
C LEU A 92 18.37 -0.30 16.10
N HIS A 93 17.44 -0.66 15.20
CA HIS A 93 16.92 -2.04 15.12
C HIS A 93 16.99 -2.71 13.74
N ASN A 94 17.93 -2.29 12.87
CA ASN A 94 18.20 -3.02 11.62
C ASN A 94 19.62 -3.64 11.56
N ASN A 95 20.20 -3.96 12.71
CA ASN A 95 21.39 -4.81 12.80
C ASN A 95 21.13 -5.94 13.80
N ALA A 96 20.37 -6.96 13.40
CA ALA A 96 20.40 -8.27 14.04
C ALA A 96 19.97 -9.34 13.03
N GLU A 97 20.98 -10.15 12.66
CA GLU A 97 20.97 -11.46 11.99
C GLU A 97 20.65 -11.55 10.49
#